data_AF-A0AA41QSM6-F1
#
_entry.id   AF-A0AA41QSM6-F1
#
_cell.length_a   1.000
_cell.length_b   1.000
_cell.length_c   1.000
_cell.angle_alpha   90.00
_cell.angle_beta   90.00
_cell.angle_gamma   90.00
#
_symmetry.space_group_name_H-M   'P 1'
#
loop_
_entity.id
_entity.type
_entity.pdbx_description
1 polymer ?
#
loop_
_entity_poly.entity_id
_entity_poly.type
_entity_poly.pdbx_seq_one_letter_code
_entity_poly.pdbx_strand_id
1 'polypeptide(L)'
;MTDSRALPKIGFNDILRFLLELFAFVTLAVWGFTTWPFPWPALLVGVVAPAFAITLWALFRSPKAVFRLDPFGKAIIEIAVVGAAAIAWWDMGLPIIGGVFAVVATVSGVLSGRAELR
;
A
#
# COMPACT_ATOMS: atom_id res chain seq x y z
N MET A 1 16.04 36.28 -9.90
CA MET A 1 15.11 35.40 -9.16
C MET A 1 15.52 33.96 -9.44
N THR A 2 16.43 33.41 -8.65
CA THR A 2 16.79 31.99 -8.69
C THR A 2 15.82 31.25 -7.77
N ASP A 3 14.79 30.64 -8.36
CA ASP A 3 13.98 29.63 -7.68
C ASP A 3 14.87 28.42 -7.41
N SER A 4 15.62 28.43 -6.30
CA SER A 4 16.28 27.25 -5.76
C SER A 4 15.22 26.30 -5.21
N ARG A 5 14.51 25.60 -6.10
CA ARG A 5 13.60 24.52 -5.72
C ARG A 5 14.45 23.42 -5.12
N ALA A 6 14.52 23.35 -3.79
CA ALA A 6 15.14 22.25 -3.08
C ALA A 6 14.49 20.95 -3.59
N LEU A 7 15.28 20.12 -4.28
CA LEU A 7 14.80 18.84 -4.77
C LEU A 7 14.37 17.99 -3.57
N PRO A 8 13.19 17.36 -3.61
CA PRO A 8 12.75 16.46 -2.55
C PRO A 8 13.80 15.35 -2.38
N LYS A 9 14.37 15.23 -1.18
CA LYS A 9 15.33 14.18 -0.85
C LYS A 9 14.56 12.88 -0.67
N ILE A 10 14.64 12.00 -1.66
CA ILE A 10 14.05 10.65 -1.59
C ILE A 10 14.96 9.79 -0.70
N GLY A 11 14.44 9.35 0.44
CA GLY A 11 15.13 8.43 1.34
C GLY A 11 14.95 6.97 0.91
N PHE A 12 15.83 6.10 1.39
CA PHE A 12 15.69 4.64 1.19
C PHE A 12 14.33 4.10 1.68
N ASN A 13 13.83 4.65 2.80
CA ASN A 13 12.54 4.24 3.35
C ASN A 13 11.36 4.63 2.45
N ASP A 14 11.44 5.74 1.72
CA ASP A 14 10.38 6.15 0.79
C ASP A 14 10.26 5.17 -0.39
N ILE A 15 11.42 4.73 -0.90
CA ILE A 15 11.49 3.70 -1.95
C ILE A 15 10.92 2.38 -1.41
N LEU A 16 11.32 1.97 -0.20
CA LEU A 16 10.82 0.75 0.42
C LEU A 16 9.30 0.78 0.59
N ARG A 17 8.72 1.90 1.05
CA ARG A 17 7.26 2.05 1.17
C ARG A 17 6.55 1.95 -0.17
N PHE A 18 7.08 2.63 -1.18
CA PHE A 18 6.51 2.52 -2.52
C PHE A 18 6.51 1.07 -3.04
N LEU A 19 7.58 0.32 -2.79
CA LEU A 19 7.65 -1.10 -3.16
C LEU A 19 6.66 -1.96 -2.37
N LEU A 20 6.46 -1.67 -1.08
CA LEU A 20 5.48 -2.38 -0.25
C LEU A 20 4.03 -2.09 -0.69
N GLU A 21 3.74 -0.83 -1.03
CA GLU A 21 2.45 -0.42 -1.59
C GLU A 21 2.20 -1.12 -2.94
N LEU A 22 3.20 -1.16 -3.83
CA LEU A 22 3.11 -1.87 -5.10
C LEU A 22 2.90 -3.38 -4.91
N PHE A 23 3.64 -3.99 -3.97
CA PHE A 23 3.47 -5.39 -3.61
C PHE A 23 2.05 -5.68 -3.12
N ALA A 24 1.45 -4.78 -2.32
CA ALA A 24 0.07 -4.92 -1.89
C ALA A 24 -0.91 -4.92 -3.06
N PHE A 25 -0.74 -4.03 -4.05
CA PHE A 25 -1.61 -4.01 -5.23
C PHE A 25 -1.52 -5.30 -6.04
N VAL A 26 -0.30 -5.79 -6.26
CA VAL A 26 -0.07 -7.06 -6.97
C VAL A 26 -0.67 -8.22 -6.17
N THR A 27 -0.50 -8.24 -4.86
CA THR A 27 -1.08 -9.27 -3.98
C THR A 27 -2.60 -9.30 -4.10
N LEU A 28 -3.26 -8.15 -4.06
CA LEU A 28 -4.72 -8.07 -4.17
C LEU A 28 -5.22 -8.50 -5.54
N ALA A 29 -4.49 -8.17 -6.60
CA ALA A 29 -4.81 -8.66 -7.94
C ALA A 29 -4.69 -10.18 -8.03
N VAL A 30 -3.56 -10.74 -7.58
CA VAL A 30 -3.31 -12.19 -7.56
C VAL A 30 -4.42 -12.89 -6.77
N TRP A 31 -4.66 -12.46 -5.53
CA TRP A 31 -5.71 -13.02 -4.68
C TRP A 31 -7.09 -12.98 -5.34
N GLY A 32 -7.47 -11.84 -5.92
CA GLY A 32 -8.77 -11.70 -6.57
C GLY A 32 -8.96 -12.62 -7.78
N PHE A 33 -7.88 -12.97 -8.49
CA PHE A 33 -7.94 -13.94 -9.60
C PHE A 33 -7.72 -15.39 -9.18
N THR A 34 -6.97 -15.68 -8.12
CA THR A 34 -6.61 -17.07 -7.76
C THR A 34 -7.52 -17.71 -6.73
N THR A 35 -8.14 -16.92 -5.86
CA THR A 35 -8.98 -17.44 -4.77
C THR A 35 -10.41 -17.74 -5.22
N TRP A 36 -10.90 -17.02 -6.24
CA TRP A 36 -12.30 -17.03 -6.62
C TRP A 36 -12.55 -17.89 -7.86
N PRO A 37 -13.75 -18.48 -8.03
CA PRO A 37 -14.08 -19.25 -9.23
C PRO A 37 -14.19 -18.37 -10.48
N PHE A 38 -13.69 -18.89 -11.61
CA PHE A 38 -13.80 -18.27 -12.93
C PHE A 38 -15.11 -18.65 -13.64
N PRO A 39 -15.65 -17.76 -14.51
CA PRO A 39 -15.21 -16.39 -14.75
C PRO A 39 -15.68 -15.41 -13.67
N TRP A 40 -16.75 -15.74 -12.98
CA TRP A 40 -17.35 -14.89 -11.95
C TRP A 40 -17.39 -15.63 -10.60
N PRO A 41 -16.92 -15.00 -9.50
CA PRO A 41 -16.60 -13.58 -9.32
C PRO A 41 -15.12 -13.21 -9.52
N ALA A 42 -14.25 -14.11 -9.94
CA ALA A 42 -12.80 -13.85 -10.05
C ALA A 42 -12.45 -12.60 -10.88
N LEU A 43 -13.10 -12.40 -12.03
CA LEU A 43 -12.87 -11.19 -12.85
C LEU A 43 -13.25 -9.90 -12.12
N LEU A 44 -14.33 -9.91 -11.33
CA LEU A 44 -14.74 -8.73 -10.57
C LEU A 44 -13.74 -8.45 -9.46
N VAL A 45 -13.44 -9.44 -8.63
CA VAL A 45 -12.60 -9.23 -7.44
C VAL A 45 -11.16 -8.93 -7.85
N GLY A 46 -10.62 -9.65 -8.84
CA GLY A 46 -9.28 -9.46 -9.39
C GLY A 46 -9.04 -8.07 -9.99
N VAL A 47 -10.09 -7.36 -10.42
CA VAL A 47 -9.98 -5.98 -10.92
C VAL A 47 -10.33 -4.97 -9.83
N VAL A 48 -11.45 -5.16 -9.13
CA VAL A 48 -11.98 -4.17 -8.18
C VAL A 48 -11.08 -4.06 -6.94
N ALA A 49 -10.56 -5.16 -6.41
CA ALA A 49 -9.70 -5.12 -5.23
C ALA A 49 -8.43 -4.30 -5.44
N PRO A 50 -7.58 -4.57 -6.46
CA PRO A 50 -6.41 -3.74 -6.72
C PRO A 50 -6.79 -2.33 -7.19
N ALA A 51 -7.84 -2.15 -8.00
CA ALA A 51 -8.27 -0.82 -8.45
C ALA A 51 -8.70 0.07 -7.26
N PHE A 52 -9.41 -0.50 -6.28
CA PHE A 52 -9.79 0.20 -5.07
C PHE A 52 -8.58 0.62 -4.25
N ALA A 53 -7.61 -0.30 -4.05
CA ALA A 53 -6.37 0.01 -3.34
C ALA A 53 -5.54 1.09 -4.03
N ILE A 54 -5.41 1.02 -5.37
CA ILE A 54 -4.73 2.05 -6.18
C ILE A 54 -5.45 3.39 -6.08
N THR A 55 -6.79 3.38 -6.05
CA THR A 55 -7.60 4.59 -5.91
C THR A 55 -7.34 5.25 -4.56
N LEU A 56 -7.41 4.50 -3.45
CA LEU A 56 -7.07 5.01 -2.12
C LEU A 56 -5.64 5.57 -2.08
N TRP A 57 -4.69 4.86 -2.69
CA TRP A 57 -3.33 5.35 -2.78
C TRP A 57 -3.21 6.65 -3.58
N ALA A 58 -3.83 6.71 -4.76
CA ALA A 58 -3.80 7.89 -5.63
C ALA A 58 -4.38 9.12 -4.94
N LEU A 59 -5.49 8.94 -4.22
CA LEU A 59 -6.19 10.02 -3.53
C LEU A 59 -5.44 10.55 -2.32
N PHE A 60 -4.78 9.69 -1.54
CA PHE A 60 -4.33 10.05 -0.19
C PHE A 60 -2.83 9.90 0.06
N ARG A 61 -2.15 9.01 -0.68
CA ARG A 61 -0.75 8.61 -0.42
C ARG A 61 0.20 8.99 -1.55
N SER A 62 -0.30 9.20 -2.76
CA SER A 62 0.56 9.51 -3.90
C SER A 62 1.34 10.82 -3.70
N PRO A 63 2.49 11.00 -4.39
CA PRO A 63 3.25 12.23 -4.32
C PRO A 63 2.45 13.48 -4.72
N LYS A 64 1.37 13.29 -5.48
CA LYS A 64 0.40 14.31 -5.89
C LYS A 64 -1.00 13.99 -5.34
N ALA A 65 -1.08 13.54 -4.09
CA ALA A 65 -2.33 13.20 -3.43
C ALA A 65 -3.36 14.33 -3.57
N VAL A 66 -4.58 13.96 -3.99
CA VAL A 66 -5.69 14.89 -4.17
C VAL A 66 -6.13 15.47 -2.83
N PHE A 67 -6.17 14.63 -1.80
CA PHE A 67 -6.52 15.02 -0.45
C PHE A 67 -5.28 15.05 0.45
N ARG A 68 -5.04 16.19 1.10
CA ARG A 68 -4.01 16.32 2.12
C ARG A 68 -4.55 15.82 3.45
N LEU A 69 -4.22 14.59 3.79
CA LEU A 69 -4.44 14.05 5.12
C LEU A 69 -3.23 14.34 6.02
N ASP A 70 -3.53 14.47 7.31
CA ASP A 70 -2.53 14.43 8.35
C ASP A 70 -1.87 13.02 8.43
N PRO A 71 -0.75 12.87 9.15
CA PRO A 71 -0.04 11.60 9.24
C PRO A 71 -0.92 10.44 9.73
N PHE A 72 -1.91 10.70 10.60
CA PHE A 72 -2.80 9.67 11.13
C PHE A 72 -3.76 9.15 10.05
N GLY A 73 -4.37 10.05 9.28
CA GLY A 73 -5.24 9.67 8.16
C GLY A 73 -4.52 8.82 7.10
N LYS A 74 -3.26 9.16 6.79
CA LYS A 74 -2.42 8.36 5.88
C LYS A 74 -2.14 6.96 6.45
N ALA A 75 -1.86 6.86 7.75
CA ALA A 75 -1.57 5.60 8.41
C ALA A 75 -2.77 4.64 8.39
N ILE A 76 -4.01 5.15 8.57
CA ILE A 76 -5.22 4.32 8.49
C ILE A 76 -5.34 3.63 7.13
N ILE A 77 -5.09 4.37 6.04
CA ILE A 77 -5.19 3.85 4.68
C ILE A 77 -4.09 2.82 4.41
N GLU A 78 -2.86 3.11 4.87
CA GLU A 78 -1.74 2.18 4.76
C GLU A 78 -2.03 0.88 5.51
N ILE A 79 -2.52 0.95 6.75
CA ILE A 79 -2.91 -0.22 7.54
C ILE A 79 -4.03 -1.00 6.84
N ALA A 80 -5.02 -0.33 6.25
CA ALA A 80 -6.10 -0.99 5.53
C ALA A 80 -5.58 -1.76 4.31
N VAL A 81 -4.72 -1.14 3.49
CA VAL A 81 -4.15 -1.77 2.28
C VAL A 81 -3.19 -2.90 2.64
N VAL A 82 -2.29 -2.68 3.60
CA VAL A 82 -1.32 -3.68 4.07
C VAL A 82 -2.04 -4.84 4.73
N GLY A 83 -3.04 -4.55 5.58
CA GLY A 83 -3.85 -5.55 6.26
C GLY A 83 -4.64 -6.41 5.27
N ALA A 84 -5.25 -5.80 4.25
CA ALA A 84 -5.94 -6.53 3.19
C ALA A 84 -5.00 -7.49 2.43
N ALA A 85 -3.78 -7.05 2.09
CA ALA A 85 -2.79 -7.90 1.44
C ALA A 85 -2.28 -9.02 2.37
N ALA A 86 -2.12 -8.76 3.67
CA ALA A 86 -1.74 -9.79 4.62
C ALA A 86 -2.83 -10.87 4.78
N ILE A 87 -4.11 -10.47 4.84
CA ILE A 87 -5.26 -11.37 4.87
C ILE A 87 -5.35 -12.19 3.59
N ALA A 88 -5.09 -11.56 2.43
CA ALA A 88 -5.06 -12.26 1.15
C ALA A 88 -4.03 -13.41 1.12
N TRP A 89 -2.82 -13.19 1.63
CA TRP A 89 -1.81 -14.25 1.74
C TRP A 89 -2.20 -15.35 2.75
N TRP A 90 -2.87 -14.98 3.84
CA TRP A 90 -3.41 -15.96 4.78
C TRP A 90 -4.44 -16.87 4.11
N ASP A 91 -5.36 -16.27 3.35
CA ASP A 91 -6.43 -16.95 2.64
C ASP A 91 -5.90 -17.89 1.54
N MET A 92 -4.81 -17.48 0.86
CA MET A 92 -4.07 -18.33 -0.09
C MET A 92 -3.21 -19.43 0.56
N GLY A 93 -3.27 -19.60 1.89
CA GLY A 93 -2.54 -20.65 2.62
C GLY A 93 -1.05 -20.38 2.82
N LEU A 94 -0.61 -19.14 2.61
CA LEU A 94 0.79 -18.70 2.71
C LEU A 94 0.96 -17.61 3.79
N PRO A 95 0.58 -17.88 5.06
CA PRO A 95 0.53 -16.88 6.12
C PRO A 95 1.89 -16.30 6.47
N ILE A 96 2.98 -17.05 6.23
CA ILE A 96 4.35 -16.58 6.47
C ILE A 96 4.65 -15.36 5.58
N ILE A 97 4.23 -15.38 4.32
CA ILE A 97 4.46 -14.26 3.38
C ILE A 97 3.68 -13.03 3.85
N GLY A 98 2.41 -13.21 4.20
CA GLY A 98 1.57 -12.14 4.74
C GLY A 98 2.13 -11.56 6.03
N GLY A 99 2.62 -12.41 6.95
CA GLY A 99 3.23 -11.99 8.21
C GLY A 99 4.52 -11.18 8.01
N VAL A 100 5.45 -11.67 7.18
CA VAL A 100 6.69 -10.94 6.86
C VAL A 100 6.37 -9.59 6.22
N PHE A 101 5.46 -9.58 5.24
CA PHE A 101 5.03 -8.35 4.59
C PHE A 101 4.44 -7.34 5.59
N ALA A 102 3.52 -7.78 6.45
CA ALA A 102 2.88 -6.93 7.45
C ALA A 102 3.91 -6.34 8.45
N VAL A 103 4.87 -7.14 8.90
CA VAL A 103 5.93 -6.68 9.80
C VAL A 103 6.81 -5.64 9.11
N VAL A 104 7.30 -5.91 7.91
CA VAL A 104 8.18 -4.99 7.16
C VAL A 104 7.44 -3.67 6.87
N ALA A 105 6.18 -3.75 6.46
CA ALA A 105 5.35 -2.57 6.20
C ALA A 105 5.09 -1.76 7.47
N THR A 106 4.78 -2.42 8.59
CA THR A 106 4.56 -1.73 9.87
C THR A 106 5.83 -1.02 10.33
N VAL A 107 6.99 -1.67 10.26
CA VAL A 107 8.28 -1.06 10.65
C VAL A 107 8.60 0.15 9.78
N SER A 108 8.45 0.02 8.46
CA SER A 108 8.71 1.11 7.51
C SER A 108 7.74 2.29 7.68
N GLY A 109 6.47 2.01 7.98
CA GLY A 109 5.45 3.00 8.29
C GLY A 109 5.76 3.77 9.59
N VAL A 110 6.13 3.06 10.65
CA VAL A 110 6.54 3.66 11.94
C VAL A 110 7.77 4.55 11.77
N LEU A 111 8.77 4.12 11.00
CA LEU A 111 9.96 4.92 10.72
C LEU A 111 9.62 6.22 9.98
N SER A 112 8.67 6.18 9.03
CA SER A 112 8.20 7.37 8.33
C SER A 112 7.42 8.31 9.23
N GLY A 113 6.47 7.77 10.01
CA GLY A 113 5.64 8.59 10.91
C GLY A 113 6.46 9.33 11.95
N ARG A 114 7.53 8.72 12.47
CA ARG A 114 8.46 9.38 13.39
C ARG A 114 9.25 10.52 12.75
N ALA A 115 9.53 10.46 11.44
CA ALA A 115 10.22 11.51 10.71
C ALA A 115 9.30 12.71 10.43
N GLU A 116 8.00 12.48 10.21
CA GLU A 116 7.01 13.55 9.98
C GLU A 116 6.62 14.32 11.26
N LEU A 117 6.86 13.74 12.44
CA LEU A 117 6.55 14.34 13.75
C LEU A 117 7.70 15.20 14.33
N ARG A 118 8.87 15.25 13.67
CA ARG A 118 10.01 16.10 14.05
C ARG A 118 10.03 17.38 13.26
#